data_AF-A0A3B9MXJ1-F1
#
_entry.id   AF-A0A3B9MXJ1-F1
#
_cell.length_a   1.000
_cell.length_b   1.000
_cell.length_c   1.000
_cell.angle_alpha   90.00
_cell.angle_beta   90.00
_cell.angle_gamma   90.00
#
_symmetry.space_group_name_H-M   'P 1'
#
loop_
_entity.id
_entity.type
_entity.pdbx_description
1 polymer ?
#
loop_
_entity_poly.entity_id
_entity_poly.type
_entity_poly.pdbx_seq_one_letter_code
_entity_poly.pdbx_strand_id
1 'polypeptide(L)'
;MNERELFRKYNLSKYSYIKGPICNGRMITRVFLRLLPVQMVLVAITGLNSLIDGAIASNFIGKEAMLVVGLYLPVIRVVQTINIVLLSGTQILCGKFLGKNQIEKTGSIFSLDLFFVLCISVSFSILTFIFPDNLSIFLKKSSSDIGNLSAYIRGISIGIPFHMLGIQFLSFLQMEKQEKRAFAGVILMMTVNIFGDLFFVCFLKKSYFGLGLATSLSYIVFFLVPGIWYFSKKAVIRASFRSLDFKLLSEILITGAPGAVVEFCLAIRGFFLNDILLHYSGTDGVAALSSVFACGSLLFAVTSGVGVATTILTSVYIGEEDRSGIVLIMKTALIKGLIAASIVSAVFIIFSYPLARLFFSDTTSNVFFLTKWAFRLYPLTMPLSTVFAVMVNYYQSAQRMKIVNILSGIDGVGGVMIFAMLLSPSFGAMGTFVSMILSGIFVLLCIFVYTVIKNRGIPGNMEELLTMPDDFGVGKENRVDITINEEGDIDKYTGYIPYFCEKRGISAERAKVAETCVRGCSEKIVKYGFNDEKIHSVDIRIIYKNDDLTIRIKNDCEPLDSMEKKKIFGEQSVENELVILRKYLKSVQSNNVLGLNVMTIVL
;
A
#
# COMPACT_ATOMS: atom_id res chain seq x y z
N MET A 1 22.75 -19.17 41.51
CA MET A 1 21.67 -20.20 41.49
C MET A 1 21.80 -20.95 40.17
N ASN A 2 21.86 -22.28 40.19
CA ASN A 2 21.94 -23.09 38.96
C ASN A 2 20.56 -23.14 38.27
N GLU A 3 20.50 -23.38 36.96
CA GLU A 3 19.27 -23.36 36.16
C GLU A 3 18.18 -24.31 36.70
N ARG A 4 18.59 -25.47 37.24
CA ARG A 4 17.69 -26.44 37.90
C ARG A 4 17.07 -25.91 39.20
N GLU A 5 17.76 -25.04 39.92
CA GLU A 5 17.25 -24.41 41.15
C GLU A 5 16.27 -23.29 40.83
N LEU A 6 16.57 -22.48 39.80
CA LEU A 6 15.65 -21.46 39.25
C LEU A 6 14.34 -22.10 38.77
N PHE A 7 14.46 -23.23 38.06
CA PHE A 7 13.31 -23.96 37.54
C PHE A 7 12.40 -24.51 38.66
N ARG A 8 12.99 -24.99 39.76
CA ARG A 8 12.25 -25.43 40.95
C ARG A 8 11.65 -24.26 41.73
N LYS A 9 12.38 -23.16 41.90
CA LYS A 9 11.92 -21.94 42.59
C LYS A 9 10.59 -21.42 42.02
N TYR A 10 10.42 -21.50 40.70
CA TYR A 10 9.24 -21.01 39.99
C TYR A 10 8.21 -22.10 39.63
N ASN A 11 8.33 -23.31 40.19
CA ASN A 11 7.36 -24.41 40.00
C ASN A 11 7.03 -24.74 38.53
N LEU A 12 8.00 -24.56 37.62
CA LEU A 12 7.80 -24.76 36.18
C LEU A 12 7.63 -26.25 35.80
N SER A 13 7.89 -27.19 36.70
CA SER A 13 7.72 -28.64 36.50
C SER A 13 6.26 -29.08 36.31
N LYS A 14 5.29 -28.29 36.79
CA LYS A 14 3.85 -28.52 36.52
C LYS A 14 3.45 -28.21 35.07
N TYR A 15 4.32 -27.53 34.32
CA TYR A 15 4.02 -26.95 33.01
C TYR A 15 4.91 -27.52 31.90
N SER A 16 5.32 -28.79 32.01
CA SER A 16 6.19 -29.51 31.08
C SER A 16 5.68 -29.60 29.62
N TYR A 17 4.43 -29.21 29.37
CA TYR A 17 3.80 -29.14 28.05
C TYR A 17 3.82 -27.75 27.39
N ILE A 18 4.32 -26.71 28.05
CA ILE A 18 4.48 -25.40 27.41
C ILE A 18 5.67 -25.50 26.46
N LYS A 19 5.43 -25.93 25.21
CA LYS A 19 6.20 -25.38 24.07
C LYS A 19 6.22 -23.88 24.33
N GLY A 20 7.41 -23.32 24.60
CA GLY A 20 7.58 -21.97 25.18
C GLY A 20 6.62 -20.95 24.57
N PRO A 21 6.26 -19.88 25.30
CA PRO A 21 5.27 -18.89 24.86
C PRO A 21 5.48 -18.52 23.37
N ILE A 22 4.50 -18.91 22.54
CA ILE A 22 4.46 -18.68 21.10
C ILE A 22 3.26 -17.78 20.84
N CYS A 23 3.52 -16.60 20.30
CA CYS A 23 2.47 -15.76 19.73
C CYS A 23 1.69 -16.57 18.68
N ASN A 24 0.38 -16.75 18.87
CA ASN A 24 -0.44 -17.58 17.97
C ASN A 24 -0.68 -16.92 16.60
N GLY A 25 -0.30 -15.65 16.46
CA GLY A 25 -0.35 -14.91 15.21
C GLY A 25 -1.74 -14.45 14.77
N ARG A 26 -2.80 -14.82 15.49
CA ARG A 26 -4.19 -14.53 15.11
C ARG A 26 -4.47 -13.03 15.06
N MET A 27 -3.92 -12.25 15.99
CA MET A 27 -4.07 -10.79 16.00
C MET A 27 -3.48 -10.18 14.72
N ILE A 28 -2.27 -10.57 14.37
CA ILE A 28 -1.54 -10.08 13.19
C ILE A 28 -2.33 -10.36 11.91
N THR A 29 -2.81 -11.59 11.75
CA THR A 29 -3.64 -11.97 10.60
C THR A 29 -4.95 -11.20 10.56
N ARG A 30 -5.61 -10.97 11.69
CA ARG A 30 -6.87 -10.20 11.76
C ARG A 30 -6.68 -8.74 11.41
N VAL A 31 -5.59 -8.12 11.87
CA VAL A 31 -5.27 -6.72 11.54
C VAL A 31 -5.01 -6.59 10.04
N PHE A 32 -4.25 -7.52 9.47
CA PHE A 32 -4.04 -7.57 8.02
C PHE A 32 -5.37 -7.65 7.25
N LEU A 33 -6.27 -8.56 7.65
CA LEU A 33 -7.58 -8.74 7.01
C LEU A 33 -8.56 -7.58 7.26
N ARG A 34 -8.35 -6.76 8.30
CA ARG A 34 -9.14 -5.55 8.54
C ARG A 34 -8.68 -4.39 7.66
N LEU A 35 -7.37 -4.25 7.44
CA LEU A 35 -6.79 -3.19 6.61
C LEU A 35 -7.02 -3.42 5.11
N LEU A 36 -6.93 -4.69 4.67
CA LEU A 36 -6.95 -5.04 3.27
C LEU A 36 -8.22 -4.55 2.51
N PRO A 37 -9.47 -4.78 2.99
CA PRO A 37 -10.67 -4.36 2.28
C PRO A 37 -10.76 -2.85 2.08
N VAL A 38 -10.34 -2.06 3.08
CA VAL A 38 -10.39 -0.59 3.01
C VAL A 38 -9.51 -0.08 1.87
N GLN A 39 -8.29 -0.60 1.77
CA GLN A 39 -7.36 -0.23 0.70
C GLN A 39 -7.84 -0.72 -0.67
N MET A 40 -8.39 -1.93 -0.73
CA MET A 40 -8.95 -2.48 -1.97
C MET A 40 -10.13 -1.65 -2.50
N VAL A 41 -11.06 -1.21 -1.64
CA VAL A 41 -12.25 -0.47 -2.07
C VAL A 41 -11.88 0.89 -2.67
N LEU A 42 -10.94 1.62 -2.07
CA LEU A 42 -10.48 2.91 -2.64
C LEU A 42 -9.94 2.75 -4.06
N VAL A 43 -9.12 1.72 -4.31
CA VAL A 43 -8.54 1.44 -5.63
C VAL A 43 -9.60 0.84 -6.59
N ALA A 44 -10.55 0.07 -6.07
CA ALA A 44 -11.62 -0.51 -6.88
C ALA A 44 -12.57 0.57 -7.43
N ILE A 45 -12.89 1.61 -6.65
CA ILE A 45 -13.78 2.70 -7.12
C ILE A 45 -13.13 3.44 -8.30
N THR A 46 -11.83 3.75 -8.24
CA THR A 46 -11.13 4.39 -9.37
C THR A 46 -11.05 3.46 -10.58
N GLY A 47 -10.89 2.15 -10.39
CA GLY A 47 -10.95 1.17 -11.47
C GLY A 47 -12.33 1.00 -12.11
N LEU A 48 -13.41 1.08 -11.31
CA LEU A 48 -14.77 1.10 -11.85
C LEU A 48 -15.03 2.35 -12.69
N ASN A 49 -14.50 3.50 -12.27
CA ASN A 49 -14.60 4.72 -13.05
C ASN A 49 -13.95 4.55 -14.44
N SER A 50 -12.70 4.09 -14.47
CA SER A 50 -11.96 3.87 -15.73
C SER A 50 -12.62 2.81 -16.63
N LEU A 51 -13.21 1.76 -16.05
CA LEU A 51 -13.98 0.76 -16.79
C LEU A 51 -15.18 1.39 -17.49
N ILE A 52 -15.97 2.20 -16.77
CA ILE A 52 -17.18 2.83 -17.31
C ILE A 52 -16.82 3.89 -18.35
N ASP A 53 -15.83 4.76 -18.07
CA ASP A 53 -15.30 5.76 -19.01
C ASP A 53 -14.88 5.09 -20.34
N GLY A 54 -14.06 4.06 -20.26
CA GLY A 54 -13.61 3.32 -21.44
C GLY A 54 -14.74 2.64 -22.21
N ALA A 55 -15.73 2.06 -21.51
CA ALA A 55 -16.89 1.44 -22.13
C ALA A 55 -17.81 2.46 -22.82
N ILE A 56 -18.05 3.63 -22.20
CA ILE A 56 -18.81 4.72 -22.83
C ILE A 56 -18.05 5.22 -24.06
N ALA A 57 -16.75 5.49 -23.92
CA ALA A 57 -15.92 5.98 -25.01
C ALA A 57 -15.94 5.04 -26.22
N SER A 58 -15.73 3.74 -26.00
CA SER A 58 -15.64 2.76 -27.09
C SER A 58 -16.97 2.51 -27.80
N ASN A 59 -18.10 2.49 -27.08
CA ASN A 59 -19.42 2.25 -27.68
C ASN A 59 -19.99 3.48 -28.38
N PHE A 60 -19.80 4.67 -27.79
CA PHE A 60 -20.40 5.88 -28.33
C PHE A 60 -19.51 6.55 -29.36
N ILE A 61 -18.19 6.64 -29.17
CA ILE A 61 -17.28 7.23 -30.16
C ILE A 61 -16.88 6.20 -31.21
N GLY A 62 -16.47 5.01 -30.78
CA GLY A 62 -15.96 3.94 -31.63
C GLY A 62 -14.70 3.31 -31.05
N LYS A 63 -14.21 2.25 -31.69
CA LYS A 63 -13.04 1.49 -31.19
C LYS A 63 -11.75 2.32 -31.12
N GLU A 64 -11.67 3.36 -31.95
CA GLU A 64 -10.59 4.32 -32.03
C GLU A 64 -10.45 5.15 -30.73
N ALA A 65 -11.50 5.25 -29.92
CA ALA A 65 -11.43 5.88 -28.59
C ALA A 65 -10.43 5.17 -27.68
N MET A 66 -10.47 3.84 -27.63
CA MET A 66 -9.54 3.08 -26.80
C MET A 66 -8.11 3.12 -27.32
N LEU A 67 -7.93 3.26 -28.63
CA LEU A 67 -6.63 3.55 -29.21
C LEU A 67 -6.09 4.92 -28.73
N VAL A 68 -6.90 5.97 -28.80
CA VAL A 68 -6.52 7.33 -28.37
C VAL A 68 -6.15 7.35 -26.88
N VAL A 69 -7.01 6.77 -26.03
CA VAL A 69 -6.75 6.65 -24.59
C VAL A 69 -5.45 5.89 -24.35
N GLY A 70 -5.25 4.76 -25.04
CA GLY A 70 -4.05 3.93 -24.98
C GLY A 70 -2.75 4.64 -25.30
N LEU A 71 -2.76 5.43 -26.37
CA LEU A 71 -1.60 6.22 -26.80
C LEU A 71 -1.25 7.32 -25.79
N TYR A 72 -2.24 7.84 -25.06
CA TYR A 72 -2.03 8.84 -24.03
C TYR A 72 -1.58 8.27 -22.67
N LEU A 73 -1.83 6.99 -22.38
CA LEU A 73 -1.49 6.36 -21.09
C LEU A 73 -0.02 6.57 -20.64
N PRO A 74 1.00 6.51 -21.51
CA PRO A 74 2.38 6.81 -21.12
C PRO A 74 2.58 8.25 -20.63
N VAL A 75 1.89 9.22 -21.24
CA VAL A 75 1.98 10.64 -20.88
C VAL A 75 1.44 10.88 -19.48
N ILE A 76 0.25 10.34 -19.17
CA ILE A 76 -0.31 10.50 -17.83
C ILE A 76 0.55 9.82 -16.76
N ARG A 77 1.23 8.71 -17.10
CA ARG A 77 2.19 8.06 -16.20
C ARG A 77 3.41 8.94 -15.91
N VAL A 78 3.95 9.66 -16.90
CA VAL A 78 5.02 10.66 -16.67
C VAL A 78 4.55 11.77 -15.73
N VAL A 79 3.33 12.28 -15.93
CA VAL A 79 2.74 13.28 -15.03
C VAL A 79 2.61 12.74 -13.61
N GLN A 80 2.15 11.49 -13.45
CA GLN A 80 2.04 10.82 -12.17
C GLN A 80 3.41 10.56 -11.50
N THR A 81 4.44 10.19 -12.26
CA THR A 81 5.82 10.06 -11.77
C THR A 81 6.26 11.31 -11.03
N ILE A 82 6.08 12.48 -11.66
CA ILE A 82 6.49 13.76 -11.09
C ILE A 82 5.66 14.11 -9.86
N ASN A 83 4.34 13.83 -9.91
CA ASN A 83 3.47 14.03 -8.76
C ASN A 83 3.88 13.16 -7.56
N ILE A 84 4.29 11.91 -7.80
CA ILE A 84 4.66 10.95 -6.76
C ILE A 84 5.97 11.31 -6.07
N VAL A 85 6.93 11.95 -6.78
CA VAL A 85 8.13 12.50 -6.13
C VAL A 85 7.73 13.46 -5.01
N LEU A 86 6.86 14.42 -5.32
CA LEU A 86 6.42 15.42 -4.35
C LEU A 86 5.54 14.79 -3.25
N LEU A 87 4.57 13.97 -3.65
CA LEU A 87 3.65 13.25 -2.75
C LEU A 87 4.39 12.40 -1.71
N SER A 88 5.31 11.55 -2.15
CA SER A 88 6.01 10.62 -1.26
C SER A 88 6.97 11.38 -0.34
N GLY A 89 7.69 12.37 -0.87
CA GLY A 89 8.61 13.18 -0.08
C GLY A 89 7.88 13.97 1.03
N THR A 90 6.73 14.56 0.71
CA THR A 90 5.96 15.37 1.67
C THR A 90 5.27 14.50 2.72
N GLN A 91 4.71 13.35 2.34
CA GLN A 91 4.14 12.39 3.29
C GLN A 91 5.18 11.93 4.32
N ILE A 92 6.37 11.54 3.88
CA ILE A 92 7.43 11.05 4.76
C ILE A 92 7.91 12.15 5.71
N LEU A 93 8.15 13.37 5.21
CA LEU A 93 8.62 14.49 6.03
C LEU A 93 7.55 14.99 6.99
N CYS A 94 6.29 15.14 6.54
CA CYS A 94 5.18 15.49 7.41
C CYS A 94 4.98 14.43 8.50
N GLY A 95 5.05 13.14 8.16
CA GLY A 95 4.97 12.05 9.15
C GLY A 95 6.08 12.14 10.20
N LYS A 96 7.33 12.40 9.76
CA LYS A 96 8.50 12.61 10.64
C LYS A 96 8.30 13.80 11.59
N PHE A 97 7.76 14.93 11.12
CA PHE A 97 7.55 16.11 11.97
C PHE A 97 6.32 15.99 12.88
N LEU A 98 5.23 15.39 12.41
CA LEU A 98 4.08 15.04 13.26
C LEU A 98 4.52 14.13 14.41
N GLY A 99 5.33 13.10 14.13
CA GLY A 99 5.87 12.20 15.16
C GLY A 99 6.79 12.88 16.17
N LYS A 100 7.38 14.03 15.82
CA LYS A 100 8.21 14.86 16.73
C LYS A 100 7.40 15.98 17.40
N ASN A 101 6.07 16.00 17.27
CA ASN A 101 5.18 17.09 17.71
C ASN A 101 5.56 18.47 17.15
N GLN A 102 6.23 18.52 15.99
CA GLN A 102 6.63 19.76 15.30
C GLN A 102 5.63 20.12 14.20
N ILE A 103 4.37 20.33 14.59
CA ILE A 103 3.24 20.55 13.65
C ILE A 103 3.46 21.80 12.79
N GLU A 104 4.12 22.83 13.32
CA GLU A 104 4.38 24.06 12.56
C GLU A 104 5.19 23.82 11.28
N LYS A 105 6.13 22.86 11.30
CA LYS A 105 6.94 22.51 10.13
C LYS A 105 6.14 21.76 9.06
N THR A 106 5.07 21.06 9.43
CA THR A 106 4.23 20.34 8.46
C THR A 106 3.45 21.31 7.60
N GLY A 107 3.07 22.48 8.16
CA GLY A 107 2.42 23.55 7.40
C GLY A 107 3.32 24.16 6.32
N SER A 108 4.61 24.35 6.63
CA SER A 108 5.61 24.78 5.63
C SER A 108 5.77 23.77 4.50
N ILE A 109 5.87 22.47 4.81
CA ILE A 109 5.99 21.41 3.81
C ILE A 109 4.75 21.33 2.94
N PHE A 110 3.56 21.37 3.56
CA PHE A 110 2.28 21.36 2.85
C PHE A 110 2.15 22.55 1.89
N SER A 111 2.47 23.76 2.34
CA SER A 111 2.44 24.95 1.46
C SER A 111 3.45 24.88 0.33
N LEU A 112 4.66 24.38 0.60
CA LEU A 112 5.70 24.22 -0.40
C LEU A 112 5.30 23.18 -1.45
N ASP A 113 4.76 22.05 -1.01
CA ASP A 113 4.21 21.00 -1.88
C ASP A 113 3.15 21.53 -2.83
N LEU A 114 2.09 22.14 -2.28
CA LEU A 114 0.99 22.66 -3.08
C LEU A 114 1.47 23.73 -4.08
N PHE A 115 2.43 24.56 -3.68
CA PHE A 115 3.02 25.56 -4.57
C PHE A 115 3.75 24.90 -5.75
N PHE A 116 4.65 23.94 -5.50
CA PHE A 116 5.41 23.28 -6.56
C PHE A 116 4.54 22.37 -7.42
N VAL A 117 3.61 21.62 -6.82
CA VAL A 117 2.63 20.82 -7.56
C VAL A 117 1.79 21.72 -8.46
N LEU A 118 1.31 22.87 -7.98
CA LEU A 118 0.59 23.82 -8.81
C LEU A 118 1.47 24.34 -9.96
N CYS A 119 2.68 24.81 -9.69
CA CYS A 119 3.58 25.33 -10.74
C CYS A 119 3.89 24.29 -11.82
N ILE A 120 4.25 23.07 -11.42
CA ILE A 120 4.58 21.98 -12.33
C ILE A 120 3.34 21.56 -13.11
N SER A 121 2.23 21.34 -12.43
CA SER A 121 1.01 20.83 -13.07
C SER A 121 0.38 21.84 -14.03
N VAL A 122 0.41 23.13 -13.71
CA VAL A 122 -0.01 24.21 -14.62
C VAL A 122 0.94 24.30 -15.81
N SER A 123 2.26 24.18 -15.59
CA SER A 123 3.23 24.16 -16.69
C SER A 123 2.98 22.99 -17.64
N PHE A 124 2.75 21.78 -17.12
CA PHE A 124 2.38 20.61 -17.91
C PHE A 124 1.07 20.82 -18.65
N SER A 125 0.03 21.30 -17.96
CA SER A 125 -1.28 21.61 -18.54
C SER A 125 -1.16 22.58 -19.72
N ILE A 126 -0.39 23.66 -19.58
CA ILE A 126 -0.14 24.64 -20.64
C ILE A 126 0.60 23.99 -21.81
N LEU A 127 1.67 23.24 -21.53
CA LEU A 127 2.48 22.58 -22.57
C LEU A 127 1.65 21.58 -23.38
N THR A 128 0.86 20.72 -22.71
CA THR A 128 0.03 19.72 -23.39
C THR A 128 -1.18 20.35 -24.08
N PHE A 129 -1.69 21.50 -23.59
CA PHE A 129 -2.78 22.23 -24.23
C PHE A 129 -2.33 23.02 -25.47
N ILE A 130 -1.14 23.62 -25.46
CA ILE A 130 -0.60 24.42 -26.58
C ILE A 130 0.05 23.53 -27.66
N PHE A 131 0.75 22.46 -27.26
CA PHE A 131 1.46 21.56 -28.19
C PHE A 131 0.88 20.12 -28.27
N PRO A 132 -0.45 19.94 -28.34
CA PRO A 132 -1.06 18.61 -28.38
C PRO A 132 -0.75 17.88 -29.68
N ASP A 133 -0.60 18.61 -30.79
CA ASP A 133 -0.34 18.03 -32.11
C ASP A 133 1.10 17.48 -32.17
N ASN A 134 2.09 18.22 -31.66
CA ASN A 134 3.47 17.76 -31.54
C ASN A 134 3.58 16.52 -30.64
N LEU A 135 2.88 16.54 -29.50
CA LEU A 135 2.84 15.39 -28.60
C LEU A 135 2.16 14.19 -29.28
N SER A 136 1.08 14.41 -30.03
CA SER A 136 0.39 13.36 -30.77
C SER A 136 1.26 12.74 -31.87
N ILE A 137 2.03 13.56 -32.60
CA ILE A 137 3.00 13.09 -33.61
C ILE A 137 4.09 12.24 -32.94
N PHE A 138 4.58 12.66 -31.78
CA PHE A 138 5.58 11.92 -31.01
C PHE A 138 5.06 10.55 -30.54
N LEU A 139 3.81 10.49 -30.07
CA LEU A 139 3.18 9.26 -29.58
C LEU A 139 2.71 8.33 -30.69
N LYS A 140 2.23 8.89 -31.80
CA LYS A 140 1.68 8.14 -32.93
C LYS A 140 2.43 8.54 -34.19
N LYS A 141 3.44 7.74 -34.55
CA LYS A 141 4.27 7.92 -35.76
C LYS A 141 3.47 7.91 -37.09
N SER A 142 2.14 7.75 -37.08
CA SER A 142 1.25 7.65 -38.26
C SER A 142 0.07 8.63 -38.19
N SER A 143 -0.37 9.13 -39.36
CA SER A 143 -1.17 10.36 -39.53
C SER A 143 -2.68 10.26 -39.27
N SER A 144 -3.31 9.08 -39.28
CA SER A 144 -4.79 8.99 -39.38
C SER A 144 -5.57 9.37 -38.11
N ASP A 145 -4.97 9.36 -36.91
CA ASP A 145 -5.68 9.71 -35.64
C ASP A 145 -4.97 10.79 -34.81
N ILE A 146 -4.02 11.51 -35.40
CA ILE A 146 -3.30 12.60 -34.71
C ILE A 146 -4.30 13.66 -34.23
N GLY A 147 -5.31 14.00 -35.04
CA GLY A 147 -6.34 14.97 -34.68
C GLY A 147 -7.21 14.51 -33.50
N ASN A 148 -7.61 13.24 -33.48
CA ASN A 148 -8.42 12.66 -32.39
C ASN A 148 -7.64 12.62 -31.08
N LEU A 149 -6.37 12.20 -31.15
CA LEU A 149 -5.47 12.20 -30.00
C LEU A 149 -5.20 13.63 -29.49
N SER A 150 -4.98 14.59 -30.39
CA SER A 150 -4.76 15.99 -30.04
C SER A 150 -5.98 16.61 -29.36
N ALA A 151 -7.19 16.32 -29.86
CA ALA A 151 -8.43 16.77 -29.26
C ALA A 151 -8.61 16.20 -27.84
N TYR A 152 -8.35 14.91 -27.64
CA TYR A 152 -8.39 14.28 -26.32
C TYR A 152 -7.36 14.89 -25.37
N ILE A 153 -6.10 15.07 -25.82
CA ILE A 153 -5.03 15.71 -25.05
C ILE A 153 -5.45 17.11 -24.62
N ARG A 154 -6.00 17.94 -25.52
CA ARG A 154 -6.49 19.29 -25.16
C ARG A 154 -7.56 19.23 -24.08
N GLY A 155 -8.52 18.31 -24.21
CA GLY A 155 -9.61 18.13 -23.24
C GLY A 155 -9.10 17.74 -21.85
N ILE A 156 -8.21 16.75 -21.76
CA ILE A 156 -7.67 16.26 -20.49
C ILE A 156 -6.63 17.20 -19.87
N SER A 157 -5.97 18.04 -20.68
CA SER A 157 -4.95 18.99 -20.21
C SER A 157 -5.49 19.95 -19.16
N ILE A 158 -6.75 20.36 -19.28
CA ILE A 158 -7.44 21.27 -18.35
C ILE A 158 -7.50 20.66 -16.93
N GLY A 159 -7.63 19.33 -16.85
CA GLY A 159 -7.77 18.59 -15.61
C GLY A 159 -6.45 18.28 -14.89
N ILE A 160 -5.31 18.36 -15.58
CA ILE A 160 -3.99 17.98 -15.03
C ILE A 160 -3.68 18.66 -13.68
N PRO A 161 -3.87 19.99 -13.51
CA PRO A 161 -3.59 20.66 -12.24
C PRO A 161 -4.45 20.16 -11.09
N PHE A 162 -5.74 19.98 -11.36
CA PHE A 162 -6.71 19.52 -10.37
C PHE A 162 -6.47 18.07 -9.98
N HIS A 163 -6.11 17.22 -10.94
CA HIS A 163 -5.77 15.83 -10.64
C HIS A 163 -4.53 15.73 -9.75
N MET A 164 -3.46 16.45 -10.09
CA MET A 164 -2.22 16.41 -9.31
C MET A 164 -2.44 16.92 -7.88
N LEU A 165 -3.10 18.08 -7.73
CA LEU A 165 -3.43 18.65 -6.42
C LEU A 165 -4.44 17.80 -5.64
N GLY A 166 -5.42 17.20 -6.31
CA GLY A 166 -6.41 16.31 -5.71
C GLY A 166 -5.77 15.08 -5.08
N ILE A 167 -4.77 14.48 -5.75
CA ILE A 167 -3.98 13.37 -5.19
C ILE A 167 -3.22 13.82 -3.92
N GLN A 168 -2.64 15.02 -3.91
CA GLN A 168 -1.97 15.56 -2.72
C GLN A 168 -2.95 15.70 -1.54
N PHE A 169 -4.10 16.33 -1.77
CA PHE A 169 -5.11 16.50 -0.71
C PHE A 169 -5.65 15.16 -0.20
N LEU A 170 -5.90 14.20 -1.11
CA LEU A 170 -6.32 12.85 -0.74
C LEU A 170 -5.29 12.21 0.22
N SER A 171 -4.01 12.34 -0.10
CA SER A 171 -2.90 11.86 0.73
C SER A 171 -2.88 12.51 2.11
N PHE A 172 -2.94 13.84 2.19
CA PHE A 172 -2.94 14.53 3.49
C PHE A 172 -4.19 14.20 4.31
N LEU A 173 -5.36 13.96 3.68
CA LEU A 173 -6.56 13.54 4.40
C LEU A 173 -6.37 12.17 5.04
N GLN A 174 -5.67 11.26 4.37
CA GLN A 174 -5.33 9.95 4.95
C GLN A 174 -4.40 10.12 6.15
N MET A 175 -3.44 11.06 6.11
CA MET A 175 -2.59 11.37 7.27
C MET A 175 -3.39 11.92 8.47
N GLU A 176 -4.42 12.72 8.21
CA GLU A 176 -5.34 13.25 9.24
C GLU A 176 -6.50 12.31 9.61
N LYS A 177 -6.49 11.07 9.12
CA LYS A 177 -7.54 10.05 9.34
C LYS A 177 -8.95 10.52 8.92
N GLN A 178 -9.04 11.35 7.89
CA GLN A 178 -10.29 11.86 7.32
C GLN A 178 -10.81 10.98 6.19
N GLU A 179 -10.88 9.66 6.42
CA GLU A 179 -11.22 8.66 5.40
C GLU A 179 -12.59 8.88 4.75
N LYS A 180 -13.59 9.31 5.53
CA LYS A 180 -14.94 9.61 4.99
C LYS A 180 -14.92 10.67 3.89
N ARG A 181 -14.05 11.67 4.02
CA ARG A 181 -13.89 12.74 3.02
C ARG A 181 -13.13 12.25 1.79
N ALA A 182 -12.11 11.41 2.00
CA ALA A 182 -11.39 10.74 0.93
C ALA A 182 -12.35 9.90 0.07
N PHE A 183 -13.21 9.07 0.68
CA PHE A 183 -14.24 8.31 -0.04
C PHE A 183 -15.23 9.21 -0.79
N ALA A 184 -15.72 10.27 -0.15
CA ALA A 184 -16.64 11.21 -0.79
C ALA A 184 -16.02 11.84 -2.05
N GLY A 185 -14.74 12.22 -2.01
CA GLY A 185 -14.04 12.80 -3.16
C GLY A 185 -13.97 11.84 -4.35
N VAL A 186 -13.58 10.58 -4.12
CA VAL A 186 -13.44 9.58 -5.20
C VAL A 186 -14.80 9.17 -5.78
N ILE A 187 -15.82 9.01 -4.93
CA ILE A 187 -17.18 8.65 -5.39
C ILE A 187 -17.80 9.79 -6.22
N LEU A 188 -17.65 11.04 -5.78
CA LEU A 188 -18.16 12.19 -6.51
C LEU A 188 -17.39 12.41 -7.82
N MET A 189 -16.07 12.19 -7.83
CA MET A 189 -15.27 12.19 -9.07
C MET A 189 -15.85 11.19 -10.08
N MET A 190 -16.02 9.93 -9.67
CA MET A 190 -16.58 8.88 -10.54
C MET A 190 -17.97 9.26 -11.05
N THR A 191 -18.84 9.73 -10.16
CA THR A 191 -20.21 10.13 -10.50
C THR A 191 -20.22 11.23 -11.55
N VAL A 192 -19.42 12.28 -11.35
CA VAL A 192 -19.33 13.43 -12.27
C VAL A 192 -18.70 13.03 -13.60
N ASN A 193 -17.71 12.13 -13.60
CA ASN A 193 -17.11 11.63 -14.83
C ASN A 193 -18.16 10.90 -15.68
N ILE A 194 -18.91 9.96 -15.10
CA ILE A 194 -19.96 9.20 -15.80
C ILE A 194 -21.02 10.13 -16.40
N PHE A 195 -21.52 11.10 -15.63
CA PHE A 195 -22.50 12.07 -16.15
C PHE A 195 -21.88 12.97 -17.23
N GLY A 196 -20.61 13.35 -17.06
CA GLY A 196 -19.85 14.10 -18.06
C GLY A 196 -19.73 13.34 -19.37
N ASP A 197 -19.34 12.06 -19.32
CA ASP A 197 -19.18 11.23 -20.52
C ASP A 197 -20.53 11.07 -21.23
N LEU A 198 -21.60 10.77 -20.49
CA LEU A 198 -22.94 10.72 -21.06
C LEU A 198 -23.34 12.05 -21.72
N PHE A 199 -23.02 13.18 -21.11
CA PHE A 199 -23.34 14.51 -21.66
C PHE A 199 -22.51 14.85 -22.90
N PHE A 200 -21.19 14.81 -22.80
CA PHE A 200 -20.29 15.25 -23.87
C PHE A 200 -20.18 14.24 -25.02
N VAL A 201 -20.20 12.95 -24.70
CA VAL A 201 -20.01 11.89 -25.69
C VAL A 201 -21.35 11.47 -26.31
N CYS A 202 -22.38 11.22 -25.49
CA CYS A 202 -23.66 10.73 -26.02
C CYS A 202 -24.53 11.85 -26.63
N PHE A 203 -24.58 13.05 -26.02
CA PHE A 203 -25.46 14.13 -26.50
C PHE A 203 -24.75 15.15 -27.41
N LEU A 204 -23.48 15.51 -27.17
CA LEU A 204 -22.79 16.63 -27.82
C LEU A 204 -21.86 16.24 -29.00
N LYS A 205 -22.23 15.20 -29.77
CA LYS A 205 -21.57 14.78 -31.03
C LYS A 205 -20.27 13.94 -30.89
N LYS A 206 -20.18 13.02 -29.92
CA LYS A 206 -19.12 11.99 -29.85
C LYS A 206 -17.69 12.56 -29.95
N SER A 207 -17.42 13.66 -29.27
CA SER A 207 -16.14 14.38 -29.38
C SER A 207 -15.06 13.78 -28.47
N TYR A 208 -13.86 13.51 -29.02
CA TYR A 208 -12.67 13.14 -28.26
C TYR A 208 -12.24 14.23 -27.27
N PHE A 209 -12.42 15.50 -27.63
CA PHE A 209 -12.22 16.62 -26.70
C PHE A 209 -13.22 16.55 -25.55
N GLY A 210 -14.48 16.21 -25.85
CA GLY A 210 -15.54 16.02 -24.86
C GLY A 210 -15.22 14.91 -23.85
N LEU A 211 -14.68 13.78 -24.32
CA LEU A 211 -14.21 12.69 -23.46
C LEU A 211 -13.11 13.17 -22.50
N GLY A 212 -12.08 13.85 -23.01
CA GLY A 212 -11.03 14.42 -22.16
C GLY A 212 -11.54 15.48 -21.18
N LEU A 213 -12.52 16.30 -21.61
CA LEU A 213 -13.11 17.36 -20.79
C LEU A 213 -13.98 16.80 -19.66
N ALA A 214 -14.74 15.74 -19.89
CA ALA A 214 -15.52 15.05 -18.86
C ALA A 214 -14.61 14.57 -17.72
N THR A 215 -13.49 13.93 -18.07
CA THR A 215 -12.45 13.53 -17.12
C THR A 215 -11.86 14.73 -16.39
N SER A 216 -11.56 15.84 -17.09
CA SER A 216 -11.07 17.07 -16.46
C SER A 216 -12.05 17.67 -15.44
N LEU A 217 -13.34 17.71 -15.75
CA LEU A 217 -14.37 18.21 -14.83
C LEU A 217 -14.49 17.32 -13.58
N SER A 218 -14.37 16.00 -13.76
CA SER A 218 -14.33 15.07 -12.63
C SER A 218 -13.15 15.34 -11.70
N TYR A 219 -11.98 15.68 -12.26
CA TYR A 219 -10.78 16.01 -11.48
C TYR A 219 -10.93 17.32 -10.70
N ILE A 220 -11.68 18.30 -11.22
CA ILE A 220 -12.01 19.52 -10.47
C ILE A 220 -12.79 19.17 -9.20
N VAL A 221 -13.79 18.28 -9.31
CA VAL A 221 -14.56 17.83 -8.14
C VAL A 221 -13.69 17.02 -7.18
N PHE A 222 -12.84 16.14 -7.71
CA PHE A 222 -11.84 15.40 -6.93
C PHE A 222 -10.84 16.29 -6.20
N PHE A 223 -10.53 17.47 -6.75
CA PHE A 223 -9.70 18.49 -6.10
C PHE A 223 -10.48 19.25 -5.01
N LEU A 224 -11.68 19.72 -5.33
CA LEU A 224 -12.47 20.58 -4.45
C LEU A 224 -12.92 19.84 -3.18
N VAL A 225 -13.46 18.62 -3.30
CA VAL A 225 -14.05 17.91 -2.16
C VAL A 225 -13.03 17.64 -1.05
N PRO A 226 -11.83 17.10 -1.33
CA PRO A 226 -10.74 17.03 -0.36
C PRO A 226 -10.19 18.39 0.06
N GLY A 227 -10.03 19.31 -0.90
CA GLY A 227 -9.42 20.63 -0.68
C GLY A 227 -10.18 21.50 0.33
N ILE A 228 -11.52 21.40 0.35
CA ILE A 228 -12.39 22.15 1.28
C ILE A 228 -12.00 21.92 2.75
N TRP A 229 -11.48 20.73 3.10
CA TRP A 229 -11.03 20.46 4.47
C TRP A 229 -9.92 21.39 4.94
N TYR A 230 -8.98 21.75 4.06
CA TYR A 230 -7.83 22.56 4.43
C TYR A 230 -8.14 24.06 4.59
N PHE A 231 -9.38 24.47 4.27
CA PHE A 231 -9.94 25.76 4.66
C PHE A 231 -10.62 25.73 6.04
N SER A 232 -10.83 24.54 6.62
CA SER A 232 -11.42 24.38 7.95
C SER A 232 -10.41 24.67 9.05
N LYS A 233 -10.86 25.32 10.14
CA LYS A 233 -10.07 25.46 11.37
C LYS A 233 -9.75 24.12 12.04
N LYS A 234 -10.40 23.03 11.63
CA LYS A 234 -10.18 21.68 12.18
C LYS A 234 -9.03 20.92 11.52
N ALA A 235 -8.47 21.41 10.41
CA ALA A 235 -7.30 20.80 9.78
C ALA A 235 -6.07 20.91 10.69
N VAL A 236 -5.33 19.80 10.82
CA VAL A 236 -4.11 19.70 11.63
C VAL A 236 -2.93 20.28 10.86
N ILE A 237 -2.80 19.89 9.59
CA ILE A 237 -1.84 20.42 8.63
C ILE A 237 -2.49 21.65 8.00
N ARG A 238 -1.90 22.81 8.22
CA ARG A 238 -2.43 24.09 7.74
C ARG A 238 -1.45 24.76 6.81
N ALA A 239 -1.96 25.33 5.72
CA ALA A 239 -1.13 26.15 4.84
C ALA A 239 -0.53 27.33 5.61
N SER A 240 0.79 27.47 5.52
CA SER A 240 1.54 28.60 6.07
C SER A 240 2.40 29.22 4.97
N PHE A 241 1.83 30.21 4.28
CA PHE A 241 2.54 30.95 3.23
C PHE A 241 3.66 31.86 3.75
N ARG A 242 3.65 32.20 5.05
CA ARG A 242 4.70 33.03 5.68
C ARG A 242 5.98 32.25 6.02
N SER A 243 5.98 30.92 5.88
CA SER A 243 7.10 30.05 6.29
C SER A 243 7.57 29.10 5.18
N LEU A 244 7.49 29.53 3.92
CA LEU A 244 8.04 28.76 2.79
C LEU A 244 9.56 28.63 2.93
N ASP A 245 10.02 27.47 3.38
CA ASP A 245 11.44 27.13 3.47
C ASP A 245 11.84 26.30 2.24
N PHE A 246 12.35 26.96 1.21
CA PHE A 246 12.79 26.30 -0.03
C PHE A 246 13.93 25.30 0.18
N LYS A 247 14.63 25.34 1.32
CA LYS A 247 15.63 24.31 1.65
C LYS A 247 14.99 22.94 1.87
N LEU A 248 13.72 22.91 2.28
CA LEU A 248 12.96 21.66 2.42
C LEU A 248 12.65 21.03 1.06
N LEU A 249 12.68 21.78 -0.04
CA LEU A 249 12.39 21.21 -1.36
C LEU A 249 13.40 20.12 -1.74
N SER A 250 14.70 20.35 -1.52
CA SER A 250 15.70 19.32 -1.79
C SER A 250 15.48 18.09 -0.93
N GLU A 251 15.06 18.26 0.34
CA GLU A 251 14.74 17.13 1.21
C GLU A 251 13.51 16.37 0.70
N ILE A 252 12.45 17.07 0.26
CA ILE A 252 11.26 16.47 -0.36
C ILE A 252 11.66 15.65 -1.59
N LEU A 253 12.40 16.25 -2.53
CA LEU A 253 12.75 15.60 -3.79
C LEU A 253 13.63 14.37 -3.58
N ILE A 254 14.66 14.47 -2.73
CA ILE A 254 15.55 13.33 -2.42
C ILE A 254 14.77 12.21 -1.73
N THR A 255 13.88 12.58 -0.80
CA THR A 255 13.10 11.61 -0.03
C THR A 255 12.06 10.89 -0.91
N GLY A 256 11.44 11.60 -1.85
CA GLY A 256 10.38 11.07 -2.70
C GLY A 256 10.83 10.41 -4.00
N ALA A 257 12.04 10.73 -4.50
CA ALA A 257 12.56 10.18 -5.77
C ALA A 257 12.50 8.65 -5.87
N PRO A 258 12.83 7.85 -4.82
CA PRO A 258 12.76 6.40 -4.91
C PRO A 258 11.35 5.86 -5.19
N GLY A 259 10.30 6.54 -4.73
CA GLY A 259 8.91 6.12 -4.95
C GLY A 259 8.44 6.32 -6.40
N ALA A 260 9.04 7.25 -7.14
CA ALA A 260 8.63 7.59 -8.49
C ALA A 260 9.22 6.68 -9.59
N VAL A 261 10.30 5.94 -9.29
CA VAL A 261 10.99 5.06 -10.24
C VAL A 261 10.03 4.03 -10.86
N VAL A 262 9.13 3.47 -10.05
CA VAL A 262 8.15 2.47 -10.52
C VAL A 262 7.23 3.04 -11.59
N GLU A 263 6.65 4.22 -11.35
CA GLU A 263 5.75 4.87 -12.31
C GLU A 263 6.48 5.30 -13.58
N PHE A 264 7.74 5.74 -13.44
CA PHE A 264 8.56 6.09 -14.59
C PHE A 264 8.82 4.87 -15.48
N CYS A 265 9.15 3.73 -14.87
CA CYS A 265 9.28 2.47 -15.58
C CYS A 265 7.97 2.07 -16.29
N LEU A 266 6.82 2.20 -15.63
CA LEU A 266 5.52 1.91 -16.26
C LEU A 266 5.21 2.85 -17.43
N ALA A 267 5.60 4.12 -17.36
CA ALA A 267 5.47 5.07 -18.47
C ALA A 267 6.28 4.62 -19.69
N ILE A 268 7.55 4.27 -19.48
CA ILE A 268 8.45 3.78 -20.53
C ILE A 268 7.89 2.49 -21.16
N ARG A 269 7.41 1.55 -20.34
CA ARG A 269 6.78 0.32 -20.81
C ARG A 269 5.56 0.60 -21.67
N GLY A 270 4.69 1.52 -21.25
CA GLY A 270 3.51 1.88 -22.04
C GLY A 270 3.89 2.41 -23.44
N PHE A 271 4.92 3.27 -23.51
CA PHE A 271 5.39 3.81 -24.78
C PHE A 271 5.87 2.72 -25.74
N PHE A 272 6.74 1.82 -25.28
CA PHE A 272 7.25 0.74 -26.11
C PHE A 272 6.20 -0.32 -26.45
N LEU A 273 5.30 -0.67 -25.53
CA LEU A 273 4.20 -1.59 -25.82
C LEU A 273 3.28 -1.04 -26.91
N ASN A 274 2.98 0.26 -26.88
CA ASN A 274 2.20 0.89 -27.93
C ASN A 274 2.93 0.81 -29.28
N ASP A 275 4.23 1.09 -29.34
CA ASP A 275 5.02 1.00 -30.58
C ASP A 275 5.04 -0.44 -31.14
N ILE A 276 5.27 -1.44 -30.29
CA ILE A 276 5.24 -2.86 -30.65
C ILE A 276 3.87 -3.27 -31.17
N LEU A 277 2.79 -2.91 -30.47
CA LEU A 277 1.42 -3.28 -30.87
C LEU A 277 1.01 -2.59 -32.16
N LEU A 278 1.34 -1.30 -32.35
CA LEU A 278 1.07 -0.60 -33.60
C LEU A 278 1.79 -1.28 -34.77
N HIS A 279 3.03 -1.72 -34.58
CA HIS A 279 3.82 -2.35 -35.63
C HIS A 279 3.31 -3.76 -36.00
N TYR A 280 3.04 -4.62 -35.01
CA TYR A 280 2.71 -6.03 -35.24
C TYR A 280 1.20 -6.35 -35.24
N SER A 281 0.34 -5.43 -34.79
CA SER A 281 -1.11 -5.69 -34.65
C SER A 281 -2.00 -4.49 -34.94
N GLY A 282 -1.41 -3.39 -35.41
CA GLY A 282 -2.13 -2.17 -35.76
C GLY A 282 -2.89 -1.55 -34.59
N THR A 283 -3.90 -0.76 -34.94
CA THR A 283 -4.68 0.03 -33.98
C THR A 283 -5.56 -0.83 -33.08
N ASP A 284 -6.07 -1.95 -33.58
CA ASP A 284 -6.89 -2.90 -32.81
C ASP A 284 -6.11 -3.50 -31.64
N GLY A 285 -4.80 -3.77 -31.79
CA GLY A 285 -3.96 -4.30 -30.72
C GLY A 285 -3.82 -3.33 -29.54
N VAL A 286 -3.58 -2.05 -29.84
CA VAL A 286 -3.49 -0.99 -28.81
C VAL A 286 -4.84 -0.76 -28.14
N ALA A 287 -5.93 -0.70 -28.92
CA ALA A 287 -7.28 -0.54 -28.38
C ALA A 287 -7.66 -1.70 -27.44
N ALA A 288 -7.31 -2.93 -27.81
CA ALA A 288 -7.55 -4.11 -26.98
C ALA A 288 -6.78 -4.06 -25.65
N LEU A 289 -5.48 -3.74 -25.68
CA LEU A 289 -4.69 -3.62 -24.46
C LEU A 289 -5.22 -2.49 -23.55
N SER A 290 -5.60 -1.37 -24.15
CA SER A 290 -6.10 -0.20 -23.42
C SER A 290 -7.43 -0.46 -22.73
N SER A 291 -8.30 -1.26 -23.34
CA SER A 291 -9.56 -1.72 -22.74
C SER A 291 -9.31 -2.57 -21.50
N VAL A 292 -8.28 -3.41 -21.51
CA VAL A 292 -7.89 -4.18 -20.33
C VAL A 292 -7.25 -3.29 -19.26
N PHE A 293 -6.42 -2.32 -19.65
CA PHE A 293 -5.83 -1.35 -18.73
C PHE A 293 -6.86 -0.40 -18.11
N ALA A 294 -7.97 -0.10 -18.80
CA ALA A 294 -9.10 0.63 -18.23
C ALA A 294 -9.70 -0.13 -17.03
N CYS A 295 -9.76 -1.46 -17.10
CA CYS A 295 -10.11 -2.32 -15.97
C CYS A 295 -8.92 -2.60 -15.02
N GLY A 296 -7.74 -2.05 -15.32
CA GLY A 296 -6.47 -2.40 -14.67
C GLY A 296 -6.46 -2.09 -13.18
N SER A 297 -6.95 -0.92 -12.76
CA SER A 297 -7.02 -0.59 -11.32
C SER A 297 -7.99 -1.51 -10.57
N LEU A 298 -9.06 -1.97 -11.21
CA LEU A 298 -9.99 -2.94 -10.62
C LEU A 298 -9.34 -4.33 -10.49
N LEU A 299 -8.61 -4.76 -11.51
CA LEU A 299 -7.80 -5.98 -11.49
C LEU A 299 -6.73 -5.92 -10.38
N PHE A 300 -5.92 -4.86 -10.34
CA PHE A 300 -4.79 -4.74 -9.42
C PHE A 300 -5.15 -4.19 -8.03
N ALA A 301 -6.44 -3.95 -7.74
CA ALA A 301 -6.89 -3.49 -6.42
C ALA A 301 -6.45 -4.44 -5.29
N VAL A 302 -6.53 -5.76 -5.52
CA VAL A 302 -6.07 -6.78 -4.58
C VAL A 302 -4.55 -6.66 -4.37
N THR A 303 -3.79 -6.66 -5.46
CA THR A 303 -2.32 -6.59 -5.43
C THR A 303 -1.82 -5.33 -4.73
N SER A 304 -2.41 -4.18 -5.07
CA SER A 304 -2.10 -2.90 -4.43
C SER A 304 -2.46 -2.89 -2.95
N GLY A 305 -3.68 -3.32 -2.60
CA GLY A 305 -4.14 -3.39 -1.21
C GLY A 305 -3.29 -4.31 -0.34
N VAL A 306 -2.92 -5.49 -0.85
CA VAL A 306 -2.00 -6.43 -0.17
C VAL A 306 -0.62 -5.81 0.00
N GLY A 307 -0.09 -5.12 -1.03
CA GLY A 307 1.19 -4.42 -0.97
C GLY A 307 1.22 -3.33 0.09
N VAL A 308 0.23 -2.43 0.09
CA VAL A 308 0.10 -1.34 1.09
C VAL A 308 -0.04 -1.90 2.51
N ALA A 309 -0.91 -2.89 2.72
CA ALA A 309 -1.07 -3.53 4.02
C ALA A 309 0.24 -4.20 4.49
N THR A 310 0.99 -4.82 3.57
CA THR A 310 2.31 -5.40 3.86
C THR A 310 3.30 -4.33 4.27
N THR A 311 3.41 -3.21 3.54
CA THR A 311 4.33 -2.11 3.89
C THR A 311 4.02 -1.54 5.27
N ILE A 312 2.74 -1.28 5.55
CA ILE A 312 2.32 -0.72 6.84
C ILE A 312 2.70 -1.65 8.00
N LEU A 313 2.36 -2.94 7.90
CA LEU A 313 2.59 -3.90 8.97
C LEU A 313 4.07 -4.26 9.09
N THR A 314 4.75 -4.57 8.00
CA THR A 314 6.19 -4.88 8.06
C THR A 314 7.00 -3.69 8.56
N SER A 315 6.67 -2.45 8.20
CA SER A 315 7.36 -1.26 8.74
C SER A 315 7.23 -1.14 10.25
N VAL A 316 6.04 -1.39 10.80
CA VAL A 316 5.84 -1.42 12.26
C VAL A 316 6.73 -2.51 12.86
N TYR A 317 6.54 -3.75 12.45
CA TYR A 317 7.21 -4.91 13.05
C TYR A 317 8.73 -4.92 12.86
N ILE A 318 9.25 -4.27 11.82
CA ILE A 318 10.69 -4.02 11.65
C ILE A 318 11.20 -3.08 12.74
N GLY A 319 10.49 -1.98 13.01
CA GLY A 319 10.82 -1.08 14.14
C GLY A 319 10.64 -1.72 15.51
N GLU A 320 9.83 -2.78 15.60
CA GLU A 320 9.69 -3.60 16.80
C GLU A 320 10.75 -4.70 16.94
N GLU A 321 11.65 -4.85 15.97
CA GLU A 321 12.60 -5.95 15.90
C GLU A 321 11.89 -7.33 15.97
N ASP A 322 10.65 -7.42 15.47
CA ASP A 322 9.82 -8.61 15.52
C ASP A 322 9.93 -9.50 14.30
N ARG A 323 11.03 -10.28 14.30
CA ARG A 323 11.31 -11.31 13.31
C ARG A 323 10.13 -12.26 13.07
N SER A 324 9.52 -12.79 14.13
CA SER A 324 8.39 -13.74 14.02
C SER A 324 7.13 -13.09 13.44
N GLY A 325 6.82 -11.87 13.86
CA GLY A 325 5.69 -11.12 13.36
C GLY A 325 5.83 -10.80 11.87
N ILE A 326 7.02 -10.36 11.42
CA ILE A 326 7.29 -10.13 9.99
C ILE A 326 7.09 -11.41 9.19
N VAL A 327 7.64 -12.55 9.63
CA VAL A 327 7.45 -13.84 8.95
C VAL A 327 5.97 -14.18 8.80
N LEU A 328 5.19 -13.96 9.84
CA LEU A 328 3.76 -14.24 9.81
C LEU A 328 2.99 -13.28 8.91
N ILE A 329 3.32 -11.99 8.92
CA ILE A 329 2.76 -10.99 8.01
C ILE A 329 3.02 -11.42 6.57
N MET A 330 4.26 -11.77 6.24
CA MET A 330 4.64 -12.18 4.89
C MET A 330 3.93 -13.48 4.46
N LYS A 331 3.84 -14.47 5.34
CA LYS A 331 3.04 -15.69 5.09
C LYS A 331 1.58 -15.36 4.84
N THR A 332 0.99 -14.52 5.67
CA THR A 332 -0.42 -14.12 5.56
C THR A 332 -0.66 -13.37 4.26
N ALA A 333 0.18 -12.37 3.95
CA ALA A 333 0.09 -11.55 2.75
C ALA A 333 0.24 -12.38 1.48
N LEU A 334 1.22 -13.29 1.44
CA LEU A 334 1.42 -14.18 0.29
C LEU A 334 0.24 -15.15 0.13
N ILE A 335 -0.15 -15.88 1.19
CA ILE A 335 -1.20 -16.90 1.07
C ILE A 335 -2.56 -16.25 0.79
N LYS A 336 -2.98 -15.29 1.61
CA LYS A 336 -4.30 -14.64 1.47
C LYS A 336 -4.35 -13.75 0.23
N GLY A 337 -3.26 -13.05 -0.07
CA GLY A 337 -3.14 -12.24 -1.28
C GLY A 337 -3.19 -13.09 -2.55
N LEU A 338 -2.47 -14.22 -2.61
CA LEU A 338 -2.54 -15.14 -3.74
C LEU A 338 -3.94 -15.73 -3.95
N ILE A 339 -4.61 -16.13 -2.86
CA ILE A 339 -5.99 -16.63 -2.94
C ILE A 339 -6.90 -15.54 -3.52
N ALA A 340 -6.87 -14.33 -2.95
CA ALA A 340 -7.71 -13.23 -3.42
C ALA A 340 -7.41 -12.83 -4.87
N ALA A 341 -6.12 -12.73 -5.24
CA ALA A 341 -5.69 -12.39 -6.59
C ALA A 341 -6.09 -13.47 -7.61
N SER A 342 -6.01 -14.75 -7.22
CA SER A 342 -6.43 -15.87 -8.07
C SER A 342 -7.95 -15.91 -8.26
N ILE A 343 -8.73 -15.60 -7.22
CA ILE A 343 -10.20 -15.50 -7.32
C ILE A 343 -10.58 -14.36 -8.29
N VAL A 344 -10.03 -13.16 -8.10
CA VAL A 344 -10.32 -12.03 -8.99
C VAL A 344 -9.85 -12.32 -10.42
N SER A 345 -8.68 -12.91 -10.58
CA SER A 345 -8.18 -13.35 -11.89
C SER A 345 -9.14 -14.32 -12.58
N ALA A 346 -9.62 -15.34 -11.85
CA ALA A 346 -10.59 -16.31 -12.37
C ALA A 346 -11.91 -15.64 -12.78
N VAL A 347 -12.41 -14.68 -12.00
CA VAL A 347 -13.62 -13.91 -12.34
C VAL A 347 -13.42 -13.20 -13.67
N PHE A 348 -12.32 -12.45 -13.87
CA PHE A 348 -12.08 -11.77 -15.14
C PHE A 348 -11.91 -12.72 -16.33
N ILE A 349 -11.28 -13.88 -16.13
CA ILE A 349 -11.13 -14.90 -17.17
C ILE A 349 -12.49 -15.48 -17.57
N ILE A 350 -13.32 -15.84 -16.60
CA ILE A 350 -14.67 -16.40 -16.84
C ILE A 350 -15.56 -15.35 -17.52
N PHE A 351 -15.54 -14.11 -17.03
CA PHE A 351 -16.30 -13.00 -17.58
C PHE A 351 -15.60 -12.29 -18.75
N SER A 352 -14.56 -12.88 -19.35
CA SER A 352 -13.80 -12.25 -20.45
C SER A 352 -14.66 -11.88 -21.67
N TYR A 353 -15.67 -12.69 -22.00
CA TYR A 353 -16.60 -12.40 -23.10
C TYR A 353 -17.52 -11.20 -22.79
N PRO A 354 -18.30 -11.19 -21.69
CA PRO A 354 -19.13 -10.03 -21.37
C PRO A 354 -18.29 -8.77 -21.14
N LEU A 355 -17.11 -8.88 -20.51
CA LEU A 355 -16.20 -7.74 -20.35
C LEU A 355 -15.74 -7.19 -21.70
N ALA A 356 -15.32 -8.03 -22.65
CA ALA A 356 -14.97 -7.57 -23.99
C ALA A 356 -16.18 -6.94 -24.71
N ARG A 357 -17.38 -7.49 -24.50
CA ARG A 357 -18.62 -6.99 -25.09
C ARG A 357 -19.06 -5.64 -24.51
N LEU A 358 -18.70 -5.34 -23.27
CA LEU A 358 -18.91 -4.03 -22.68
C LEU A 358 -18.15 -2.94 -23.43
N PHE A 359 -16.97 -3.25 -23.99
CA PHE A 359 -16.20 -2.29 -24.78
C PHE A 359 -16.57 -2.33 -26.27
N PHE A 360 -16.72 -3.53 -26.85
CA PHE A 360 -16.92 -3.70 -28.27
C PHE A 360 -18.17 -4.55 -28.54
N SER A 361 -19.23 -3.91 -29.05
CA SER A 361 -20.51 -4.56 -29.33
C SER A 361 -20.44 -5.55 -30.51
N ASP A 362 -19.61 -5.26 -31.51
CA ASP A 362 -19.37 -6.16 -32.65
C ASP A 362 -18.42 -7.30 -32.27
N THR A 363 -19.01 -8.46 -31.99
CA THR A 363 -18.29 -9.66 -31.57
C THR A 363 -17.50 -10.35 -32.70
N THR A 364 -17.69 -9.91 -33.95
CA THR A 364 -16.96 -10.43 -35.11
C THR A 364 -15.70 -9.62 -35.40
N SER A 365 -15.58 -8.43 -34.81
CA SER A 365 -14.42 -7.57 -34.98
C SER A 365 -13.14 -8.16 -34.38
N ASN A 366 -12.01 -7.89 -35.04
CA ASN A 366 -10.69 -8.32 -34.56
C ASN A 366 -10.35 -7.68 -33.19
N VAL A 367 -10.70 -6.40 -32.98
CA VAL A 367 -10.53 -5.74 -31.68
C VAL A 367 -11.28 -6.43 -30.55
N PHE A 368 -12.51 -6.93 -30.78
CA PHE A 368 -13.24 -7.72 -29.79
C PHE A 368 -12.52 -9.04 -29.49
N PHE A 369 -12.06 -9.75 -30.53
CA PHE A 369 -11.33 -11.00 -30.36
C PHE A 369 -10.05 -10.80 -29.52
N LEU A 370 -9.25 -9.80 -29.85
CA LEU A 370 -8.03 -9.45 -29.11
C LEU A 370 -8.34 -9.04 -27.68
N THR A 371 -9.36 -8.22 -27.46
CA THR A 371 -9.77 -7.76 -26.13
C THR A 371 -10.24 -8.90 -25.24
N LYS A 372 -11.05 -9.82 -25.78
CA LYS A 372 -11.49 -11.02 -25.06
C LYS A 372 -10.31 -11.87 -24.61
N TRP A 373 -9.32 -12.06 -25.48
CA TRP A 373 -8.11 -12.81 -25.12
C TRP A 373 -7.21 -12.06 -24.17
N ALA A 374 -7.10 -10.74 -24.30
CA ALA A 374 -6.39 -9.91 -23.34
C ALA A 374 -7.02 -10.03 -21.94
N PHE A 375 -8.36 -10.04 -21.82
CA PHE A 375 -9.07 -10.31 -20.57
C PHE A 375 -8.93 -11.76 -20.05
N ARG A 376 -8.42 -12.69 -20.86
CA ARG A 376 -8.06 -14.05 -20.39
C ARG A 376 -6.61 -14.15 -19.94
N LEU A 377 -5.71 -13.50 -20.66
CA LEU A 377 -4.27 -13.62 -20.43
C LEU A 377 -3.76 -12.63 -19.38
N TYR A 378 -4.19 -11.38 -19.44
CA TYR A 378 -3.68 -10.34 -18.54
C TYR A 378 -3.98 -10.63 -17.06
N PRO A 379 -5.17 -11.13 -16.65
CA PRO A 379 -5.41 -11.46 -15.25
C PRO A 379 -4.51 -12.57 -14.71
N LEU A 380 -3.91 -13.43 -15.55
CA LEU A 380 -2.95 -14.44 -15.11
C LEU A 380 -1.67 -13.82 -14.55
N THR A 381 -1.40 -12.54 -14.84
CA THR A 381 -0.29 -11.81 -14.23
C THR A 381 -0.55 -11.48 -12.75
N MET A 382 -1.80 -11.40 -12.31
CA MET A 382 -2.14 -10.90 -10.97
C MET A 382 -1.54 -11.72 -9.81
N PRO A 383 -1.61 -13.07 -9.81
CA PRO A 383 -0.96 -13.84 -8.74
C PRO A 383 0.56 -13.61 -8.71
N LEU A 384 1.20 -13.50 -9.88
CA LEU A 384 2.63 -13.25 -10.01
C LEU A 384 3.00 -11.85 -9.47
N SER A 385 2.26 -10.83 -9.91
CA SER A 385 2.42 -9.45 -9.45
C SER A 385 2.12 -9.29 -7.96
N THR A 386 1.27 -10.15 -7.37
CA THR A 386 1.01 -10.14 -5.92
C THR A 386 2.21 -10.63 -5.12
N VAL A 387 2.89 -11.68 -5.57
CA VAL A 387 4.14 -12.13 -4.94
C VAL A 387 5.22 -11.04 -5.08
N PHE A 388 5.37 -10.48 -6.29
CA PHE A 388 6.29 -9.36 -6.53
C PHE A 388 5.99 -8.18 -5.60
N ALA A 389 4.74 -7.72 -5.54
CA ALA A 389 4.34 -6.58 -4.74
C ALA A 389 4.64 -6.82 -3.26
N VAL A 390 4.28 -7.98 -2.71
CA VAL A 390 4.56 -8.33 -1.30
C VAL A 390 6.06 -8.29 -1.01
N MET A 391 6.88 -8.89 -1.88
CA MET A 391 8.33 -8.94 -1.69
C MET A 391 8.99 -7.55 -1.79
N VAL A 392 8.61 -6.74 -2.79
CA VAL A 392 9.15 -5.39 -2.98
C VAL A 392 8.75 -4.47 -1.81
N ASN A 393 7.49 -4.53 -1.37
CA ASN A 393 7.00 -3.73 -0.24
C ASN A 393 7.73 -4.10 1.07
N TYR A 394 8.02 -5.38 1.29
CA TYR A 394 8.88 -5.80 2.41
C TYR A 394 10.31 -5.29 2.29
N TYR A 395 10.96 -5.46 1.12
CA TYR A 395 12.33 -4.99 0.92
C TYR A 395 12.45 -3.47 1.06
N GLN A 396 11.42 -2.73 0.65
CA GLN A 396 11.33 -1.28 0.84
C GLN A 396 11.21 -0.93 2.33
N SER A 397 10.33 -1.62 3.07
CA SER A 397 10.18 -1.43 4.52
C SER A 397 11.45 -1.78 5.29
N ALA A 398 12.21 -2.78 4.80
CA ALA A 398 13.53 -3.16 5.30
C ALA A 398 14.69 -2.27 4.80
N GLN A 399 14.40 -1.17 4.10
CA GLN A 399 15.39 -0.21 3.57
C GLN A 399 16.42 -0.81 2.60
N ARG A 400 16.05 -1.88 1.88
CA ARG A 400 16.91 -2.57 0.90
C ARG A 400 16.69 -2.01 -0.51
N MET A 401 16.94 -0.72 -0.68
CA MET A 401 16.56 0.01 -1.90
C MET A 401 17.24 -0.49 -3.19
N LYS A 402 18.45 -1.08 -3.09
CA LYS A 402 19.13 -1.65 -4.27
C LYS A 402 18.33 -2.75 -4.94
N ILE A 403 17.82 -3.73 -4.18
CA ILE A 403 17.03 -4.84 -4.74
C ILE A 403 15.65 -4.35 -5.20
N VAL A 404 15.04 -3.40 -4.49
CA VAL A 404 13.77 -2.76 -4.89
C VAL A 404 13.90 -2.11 -6.27
N ASN A 405 14.95 -1.32 -6.50
CA ASN A 405 15.16 -0.63 -7.78
C ASN A 405 15.42 -1.61 -8.92
N ILE A 406 16.22 -2.67 -8.69
CA ILE A 406 16.48 -3.71 -9.69
C ILE A 406 15.19 -4.44 -10.08
N LEU A 407 14.46 -4.94 -9.08
CA LEU A 407 13.21 -5.69 -9.33
C LEU A 407 12.16 -4.80 -10.02
N SER A 408 12.06 -3.52 -9.63
CA SER A 408 11.14 -2.56 -10.26
C SER A 408 11.52 -2.26 -11.71
N GLY A 409 12.81 -2.18 -12.03
CA GLY A 409 13.27 -2.02 -13.42
C GLY A 409 12.98 -3.24 -14.29
N ILE A 410 13.14 -4.45 -13.74
CA ILE A 410 12.84 -5.70 -14.44
C ILE A 410 11.32 -5.84 -14.67
N ASP A 411 10.49 -5.71 -13.64
CA ASP A 411 9.03 -5.83 -13.78
C ASP A 411 8.43 -4.67 -14.60
N GLY A 412 8.90 -3.46 -14.32
CA GLY A 412 8.36 -2.24 -14.88
C GLY A 412 8.68 -2.04 -16.36
N VAL A 413 9.85 -2.47 -16.85
CA VAL A 413 10.26 -2.35 -18.27
C VAL A 413 10.94 -3.60 -18.79
N GLY A 414 12.07 -3.99 -18.18
CA GLY A 414 13.04 -4.89 -18.80
C GLY A 414 12.47 -6.26 -19.20
N GLY A 415 11.82 -6.96 -18.27
CA GLY A 415 11.26 -8.28 -18.49
C GLY A 415 10.18 -8.27 -19.57
N VAL A 416 9.23 -7.33 -19.47
CA VAL A 416 8.13 -7.23 -20.45
C VAL A 416 8.68 -6.93 -21.84
N MET A 417 9.66 -6.02 -21.95
CA MET A 417 10.23 -5.64 -23.25
C MET A 417 11.00 -6.77 -23.91
N ILE A 418 11.82 -7.51 -23.16
CA ILE A 418 12.55 -8.66 -23.67
C ILE A 418 11.59 -9.68 -24.29
N PHE A 419 10.55 -10.09 -23.55
CA PHE A 419 9.60 -11.08 -24.07
C PHE A 419 8.68 -10.52 -25.16
N ALA A 420 8.30 -9.24 -25.09
CA ALA A 420 7.45 -8.62 -26.11
C ALA A 420 8.18 -8.54 -27.46
N MET A 421 9.46 -8.16 -27.46
CA MET A 421 10.29 -8.12 -28.67
C MET A 421 10.54 -9.52 -29.26
N LEU A 422 10.64 -10.55 -28.40
CA LEU A 422 10.82 -11.93 -28.85
C LEU A 422 9.54 -12.56 -29.44
N LEU A 423 8.38 -12.29 -28.83
CA LEU A 423 7.13 -13.00 -29.17
C LEU A 423 6.22 -12.25 -30.14
N SER A 424 6.20 -10.91 -30.10
CA SER A 424 5.28 -10.13 -30.93
C SER A 424 5.54 -10.26 -32.45
N PRO A 425 6.78 -10.47 -32.95
CA PRO A 425 7.00 -10.73 -34.38
C PRO A 425 6.27 -11.96 -34.91
N SER A 426 6.15 -13.02 -34.10
CA SER A 426 5.55 -14.28 -34.51
C SER A 426 4.07 -14.39 -34.18
N PHE A 427 3.63 -13.74 -33.09
CA PHE A 427 2.28 -13.91 -32.53
C PHE A 427 1.46 -12.61 -32.44
N GLY A 428 1.99 -11.49 -32.95
CA GLY A 428 1.34 -10.18 -32.87
C GLY A 428 0.99 -9.82 -31.42
N ALA A 429 -0.24 -9.31 -31.22
CA ALA A 429 -0.76 -8.87 -29.93
C ALA A 429 -0.80 -9.99 -28.88
N MET A 430 -1.02 -11.25 -29.30
CA MET A 430 -0.96 -12.37 -28.36
C MET A 430 0.44 -12.55 -27.79
N GLY A 431 1.47 -12.36 -28.61
CA GLY A 431 2.87 -12.35 -28.15
C GLY A 431 3.10 -11.28 -27.10
N THR A 432 2.54 -10.09 -27.31
CA THR A 432 2.59 -9.00 -26.33
C THR A 432 1.83 -9.34 -25.04
N PHE A 433 0.66 -9.97 -25.10
CA PHE A 433 -0.09 -10.34 -23.88
C PHE A 433 0.63 -11.43 -23.07
N VAL A 434 1.15 -12.45 -23.75
CA VAL A 434 1.93 -13.53 -23.11
C VAL A 434 3.24 -12.99 -22.52
N SER A 435 3.86 -11.98 -23.15
CA SER A 435 5.08 -11.35 -22.62
C SER A 435 4.93 -10.82 -21.20
N MET A 436 3.75 -10.33 -20.82
CA MET A 436 3.49 -9.81 -19.49
C MET A 436 3.47 -10.93 -18.43
N ILE A 437 2.96 -12.11 -18.81
CA ILE A 437 2.96 -13.31 -17.95
C ILE A 437 4.38 -13.83 -17.78
N LEU A 438 5.12 -13.96 -18.89
CA LEU A 438 6.51 -14.43 -18.85
C LEU A 438 7.41 -13.47 -18.06
N SER A 439 7.19 -12.16 -18.18
CA SER A 439 7.88 -11.16 -17.35
C SER A 439 7.59 -11.38 -15.87
N GLY A 440 6.33 -11.63 -15.49
CA GLY A 440 5.98 -11.95 -14.11
C GLY A 440 6.72 -13.19 -13.59
N ILE A 441 6.77 -14.27 -14.39
CA ILE A 441 7.50 -15.50 -14.06
C ILE A 441 9.00 -15.20 -13.91
N PHE A 442 9.56 -14.42 -14.83
CA PHE A 442 10.97 -14.04 -14.82
C PHE A 442 11.34 -13.21 -13.59
N VAL A 443 10.49 -12.27 -13.19
CA VAL A 443 10.69 -11.48 -11.96
C VAL A 443 10.70 -12.38 -10.73
N LEU A 444 9.79 -13.36 -10.64
CA LEU A 444 9.81 -14.32 -9.52
C LEU A 444 11.08 -15.19 -9.51
N LEU A 445 11.55 -15.57 -10.70
CA LEU A 445 12.83 -16.26 -10.84
C LEU A 445 14.00 -15.38 -10.35
N CYS A 446 14.01 -14.08 -10.70
CA CYS A 446 15.01 -13.13 -10.21
C CYS A 446 14.98 -13.00 -8.68
N ILE A 447 13.79 -12.95 -8.07
CA ILE A 447 13.64 -12.95 -6.61
C ILE A 447 14.22 -14.23 -6.01
N PHE A 448 13.89 -15.40 -6.57
CA PHE A 448 14.40 -16.68 -6.10
C PHE A 448 15.92 -16.78 -6.22
N VAL A 449 16.49 -16.43 -7.37
CA VAL A 449 17.95 -16.42 -7.62
C VAL A 449 18.66 -15.46 -6.67
N TYR A 450 18.12 -14.26 -6.46
CA TYR A 450 18.66 -13.32 -5.47
C TYR A 450 18.74 -13.94 -4.08
N THR A 451 17.66 -14.61 -3.65
CA THR A 451 17.62 -15.30 -2.36
C THR A 451 18.64 -16.43 -2.28
N VAL A 452 18.78 -17.26 -3.32
CA VAL A 452 19.76 -18.35 -3.37
C VAL A 452 21.19 -17.83 -3.25
N ILE A 453 21.53 -16.78 -4.01
CA ILE A 453 22.86 -16.17 -3.98
C ILE A 453 23.17 -15.62 -2.58
N LYS A 454 22.19 -14.94 -1.97
CA LYS A 454 22.39 -14.30 -0.67
C LYS A 454 22.49 -15.30 0.47
N ASN A 455 21.72 -16.38 0.43
CA ASN A 455 21.74 -17.42 1.45
C ASN A 455 22.82 -18.49 1.19
N ARG A 456 23.47 -18.47 0.02
CA ARG A 456 24.36 -19.54 -0.47
C ARG A 456 23.71 -20.93 -0.45
N GLY A 457 22.40 -20.98 -0.71
CA GLY A 457 21.59 -22.19 -0.62
C GLY A 457 20.12 -21.93 -0.94
N ILE A 458 19.36 -23.00 -1.21
CA ILE A 458 17.92 -22.91 -1.48
C ILE A 458 17.20 -22.57 -0.17
N PRO A 459 16.33 -21.54 -0.14
CA PRO A 459 15.62 -21.16 1.07
C PRO A 459 14.66 -22.27 1.52
N GLY A 460 14.89 -22.81 2.72
CA GLY A 460 14.04 -23.86 3.33
C GLY A 460 12.86 -23.31 4.14
N ASN A 461 12.85 -22.02 4.45
CA ASN A 461 11.80 -21.38 5.23
C ASN A 461 11.57 -19.91 4.78
N MET A 462 10.54 -19.28 5.35
CA MET A 462 10.17 -17.91 5.00
C MET A 462 11.24 -16.88 5.41
N GLU A 463 12.00 -17.11 6.48
CA GLU A 463 13.04 -16.15 6.92
C GLU A 463 14.17 -16.08 5.89
N GLU A 464 14.61 -17.25 5.43
CA GLU A 464 15.56 -17.38 4.34
C GLU A 464 15.01 -16.80 3.05
N LEU A 465 13.74 -17.05 2.71
CA LEU A 465 13.11 -16.46 1.52
C LEU A 465 13.15 -14.93 1.53
N LEU A 466 12.92 -14.33 2.69
CA LEU A 466 12.98 -12.89 2.95
C LEU A 466 14.42 -12.35 3.08
N THR A 467 15.42 -13.24 2.99
CA THR A 467 16.84 -12.96 3.20
C THR A 467 17.08 -12.12 4.45
N MET A 468 16.38 -12.45 5.55
CA MET A 468 16.49 -11.73 6.82
C MET A 468 17.94 -11.80 7.32
N PRO A 469 18.50 -10.69 7.85
CA PRO A 469 19.81 -10.73 8.48
C PRO A 469 19.78 -11.63 9.72
N ASP A 470 20.84 -12.38 9.98
CA ASP A 470 20.90 -13.26 11.15
C ASP A 470 20.93 -12.48 12.47
N ASP A 471 21.52 -11.28 12.44
CA ASP A 471 21.59 -10.31 13.53
C ASP A 471 20.30 -9.48 13.71
N PHE A 472 19.30 -9.67 12.84
CA PHE A 472 18.04 -8.94 12.93
C PHE A 472 17.10 -9.55 13.96
N GLY A 473 16.62 -8.69 14.86
CA GLY A 473 15.70 -9.05 15.92
C GLY A 473 16.41 -9.40 17.23
N VAL A 474 15.63 -9.60 18.29
CA VAL A 474 16.15 -10.15 19.54
C VAL A 474 16.11 -11.68 19.49
N GLY A 475 17.21 -12.34 19.84
CA GLY A 475 17.28 -13.80 19.86
C GLY A 475 16.21 -14.43 20.76
N LYS A 476 15.81 -15.67 20.47
CA LYS A 476 14.74 -16.38 21.21
C LYS A 476 15.08 -16.53 22.70
N GLU A 477 16.37 -16.61 22.99
CA GLU A 477 16.97 -16.62 24.32
C GLU A 477 16.99 -15.25 24.99
N ASN A 478 16.46 -14.18 24.40
CA ASN A 478 16.36 -12.86 25.01
C ASN A 478 14.96 -12.25 24.85
N ARG A 479 13.96 -13.08 24.52
CA ARG A 479 12.56 -12.66 24.44
C ARG A 479 11.56 -13.71 24.93
N VAL A 480 10.36 -13.25 25.25
CA VAL A 480 9.18 -14.04 25.63
C VAL A 480 7.97 -13.51 24.86
N ASP A 481 7.21 -14.38 24.21
CA ASP A 481 6.07 -14.03 23.36
C ASP A 481 4.78 -14.72 23.83
N ILE A 482 3.98 -14.09 24.68
CA ILE A 482 2.77 -14.63 25.30
C ILE A 482 1.52 -14.16 24.52
N THR A 483 0.53 -15.03 24.30
CA THR A 483 -0.81 -14.65 23.83
C THR A 483 -1.85 -15.08 24.86
N ILE A 484 -2.77 -14.18 25.20
CA ILE A 484 -3.86 -14.39 26.16
C ILE A 484 -5.18 -14.24 25.40
N ASN A 485 -6.02 -15.26 25.41
CA ASN A 485 -7.36 -15.24 24.79
C ASN A 485 -8.48 -15.35 25.83
N GLU A 486 -8.17 -15.73 27.06
CA GLU A 486 -9.10 -15.84 28.17
C GLU A 486 -8.37 -15.59 29.49
N GLU A 487 -9.12 -15.29 30.56
CA GLU A 487 -8.53 -14.95 31.87
C GLU A 487 -7.65 -16.09 32.42
N GLY A 488 -8.04 -17.35 32.18
CA GLY A 488 -7.27 -18.54 32.58
C GLY A 488 -5.95 -18.73 31.84
N ASP A 489 -5.67 -18.00 30.76
CA ASP A 489 -4.35 -18.02 30.11
C ASP A 489 -3.28 -17.29 30.94
N ILE A 490 -3.68 -16.34 31.79
CA ILE A 490 -2.76 -15.51 32.58
C ILE A 490 -1.96 -16.37 33.57
N ASP A 491 -2.64 -17.30 34.23
CA ASP A 491 -2.03 -18.19 35.23
C ASP A 491 -1.00 -19.14 34.62
N LYS A 492 -1.13 -19.49 33.33
CA LYS A 492 -0.21 -20.40 32.62
C LYS A 492 1.21 -19.84 32.51
N TYR A 493 1.37 -18.52 32.61
CA TYR A 493 2.66 -17.85 32.46
C TYR A 493 3.20 -17.26 33.77
N THR A 494 2.48 -17.47 34.88
CA THR A 494 2.92 -17.09 36.22
C THR A 494 4.17 -17.91 36.59
N GLY A 495 5.19 -17.23 37.12
CA GLY A 495 6.52 -17.79 37.40
C GLY A 495 7.47 -17.85 36.20
N TYR A 496 6.97 -17.84 34.96
CA TYR A 496 7.83 -17.86 33.76
C TYR A 496 8.53 -16.52 33.53
N ILE A 497 7.84 -15.40 33.75
CA ILE A 497 8.40 -14.05 33.58
C ILE A 497 9.55 -13.79 34.56
N PRO A 498 9.39 -14.06 35.89
CA PRO A 498 10.50 -13.89 36.81
C PRO A 498 11.66 -14.85 36.54
N TYR A 499 11.38 -16.10 36.16
CA TYR A 499 12.40 -17.06 35.73
C TYR A 499 13.21 -16.52 34.54
N PHE A 500 12.52 -15.98 33.53
CA PHE A 500 13.16 -15.34 32.38
C PHE A 500 14.04 -14.16 32.81
N CYS A 501 13.55 -13.30 33.70
CA CYS A 501 14.29 -12.14 34.16
C CYS A 501 15.55 -12.54 34.96
N GLU A 502 15.40 -13.37 36.00
CA GLU A 502 16.51 -13.77 36.87
C GLU A 502 17.58 -14.58 36.12
N LYS A 503 17.19 -15.41 35.14
CA LYS A 503 18.15 -16.14 34.30
C LYS A 503 19.10 -15.20 33.52
N ARG A 504 18.71 -13.93 33.33
CA ARG A 504 19.48 -12.92 32.59
C ARG A 504 20.17 -11.90 33.50
N GLY A 505 20.20 -12.17 34.81
CA GLY A 505 20.86 -11.31 35.79
C GLY A 505 20.00 -10.13 36.25
N ILE A 506 18.73 -10.06 35.85
CA ILE A 506 17.79 -9.05 36.36
C ILE A 506 17.48 -9.39 37.83
N SER A 507 17.51 -8.38 38.70
CA SER A 507 17.20 -8.55 40.13
C SER A 507 15.81 -9.15 40.35
N ALA A 508 15.65 -9.96 41.38
CA ALA A 508 14.36 -10.56 41.75
C ALA A 508 13.25 -9.51 41.97
N GLU A 509 13.62 -8.31 42.44
CA GLU A 509 12.71 -7.18 42.62
C GLU A 509 12.17 -6.68 41.26
N ARG A 510 13.05 -6.39 40.29
CA ARG A 510 12.65 -6.03 38.90
C ARG A 510 11.85 -7.14 38.22
N ALA A 511 12.26 -8.40 38.41
CA ALA A 511 11.60 -9.57 37.85
C ALA A 511 10.13 -9.69 38.33
N LYS A 512 9.90 -9.46 39.64
CA LYS A 512 8.56 -9.47 40.25
C LYS A 512 7.70 -8.29 39.79
N VAL A 513 8.32 -7.12 39.60
CA VAL A 513 7.66 -5.93 39.04
C VAL A 513 7.19 -6.20 37.61
N ALA A 514 8.04 -6.79 36.77
CA ALA A 514 7.69 -7.15 35.39
C ALA A 514 6.49 -8.11 35.33
N GLU A 515 6.49 -9.15 36.16
CA GLU A 515 5.39 -10.12 36.25
C GLU A 515 4.08 -9.45 36.72
N THR A 516 4.15 -8.65 37.79
CA THR A 516 2.99 -7.94 38.33
C THR A 516 2.37 -7.02 37.28
N CYS A 517 3.22 -6.30 36.53
CA CYS A 517 2.80 -5.41 35.47
C CYS A 517 2.09 -6.15 34.32
N VAL A 518 2.71 -7.22 33.82
CA VAL A 518 2.12 -8.06 32.75
C VAL A 518 0.77 -8.62 33.20
N ARG A 519 0.71 -9.17 34.41
CA ARG A 519 -0.52 -9.76 34.97
C ARG A 519 -1.63 -8.72 35.13
N GLY A 520 -1.36 -7.62 35.86
CA GLY A 520 -2.36 -6.58 36.13
C GLY A 520 -2.88 -5.89 34.87
N CYS A 521 -2.02 -5.64 33.87
CA CYS A 521 -2.46 -5.13 32.58
C CYS A 521 -3.34 -6.14 31.83
N SER A 522 -2.97 -7.42 31.83
CA SER A 522 -3.72 -8.47 31.13
C SER A 522 -5.10 -8.70 31.73
N GLU A 523 -5.19 -8.84 33.06
CA GLU A 523 -6.45 -9.04 33.78
C GLU A 523 -7.44 -7.91 33.49
N LYS A 524 -6.97 -6.65 33.51
CA LYS A 524 -7.81 -5.48 33.20
C LYS A 524 -8.26 -5.48 31.74
N ILE A 525 -7.36 -5.78 30.79
CA ILE A 525 -7.73 -5.80 29.37
C ILE A 525 -8.75 -6.91 29.10
N VAL A 526 -8.60 -8.09 29.68
CA VAL A 526 -9.58 -9.17 29.54
C VAL A 526 -10.91 -8.75 30.17
N LYS A 527 -10.90 -8.30 31.43
CA LYS A 527 -12.12 -7.94 32.17
C LYS A 527 -12.93 -6.78 31.55
N TYR A 528 -12.26 -5.77 31.00
CA TYR A 528 -12.93 -4.57 30.49
C TYR A 528 -12.98 -4.50 28.97
N GLY A 529 -12.10 -5.22 28.28
CA GLY A 529 -11.96 -5.18 26.82
C GLY A 529 -12.62 -6.37 26.10
N PHE A 530 -12.90 -7.48 26.78
CA PHE A 530 -13.51 -8.68 26.16
C PHE A 530 -15.02 -8.72 26.43
N ASN A 531 -15.66 -7.57 26.30
CA ASN A 531 -17.07 -7.35 26.69
C ASN A 531 -18.05 -7.39 25.51
N ASP A 532 -17.60 -7.77 24.31
CA ASP A 532 -18.44 -7.94 23.12
C ASP A 532 -18.43 -9.40 22.63
N GLU A 533 -19.27 -9.72 21.64
CA GLU A 533 -19.33 -11.07 21.05
C GLU A 533 -18.11 -11.40 20.16
N LYS A 534 -17.14 -10.48 20.02
CA LYS A 534 -15.96 -10.70 19.18
C LYS A 534 -14.92 -11.52 19.95
N ILE A 535 -14.21 -12.36 19.20
CA ILE A 535 -13.06 -13.09 19.74
C ILE A 535 -11.93 -12.07 19.92
N HIS A 536 -11.48 -11.83 21.14
CA HIS A 536 -10.37 -10.93 21.44
C HIS A 536 -9.06 -11.67 21.73
N SER A 537 -7.93 -10.96 21.65
CA SER A 537 -6.64 -11.49 22.09
C SER A 537 -5.73 -10.38 22.62
N VAL A 538 -4.89 -10.70 23.59
CA VAL A 538 -3.79 -9.85 24.06
C VAL A 538 -2.46 -10.52 23.72
N ASP A 539 -1.62 -9.85 22.94
CA ASP A 539 -0.27 -10.31 22.63
C ASP A 539 0.75 -9.53 23.45
N ILE A 540 1.57 -10.25 24.22
CA ILE A 540 2.55 -9.70 25.16
C ILE A 540 3.93 -10.18 24.77
N ARG A 541 4.83 -9.22 24.58
CA ARG A 541 6.22 -9.48 24.23
C ARG A 541 7.13 -8.85 25.26
N ILE A 542 8.00 -9.66 25.86
CA ILE A 542 9.01 -9.21 26.82
C ILE A 542 10.37 -9.39 26.17
N ILE A 543 11.17 -8.34 26.10
CA ILE A 543 12.48 -8.29 25.47
C ILE A 543 13.50 -7.86 26.51
N TYR A 544 14.63 -8.54 26.57
CA TYR A 544 15.80 -8.09 27.31
C TYR A 544 16.93 -7.73 26.34
N LYS A 545 17.33 -6.46 26.31
CA LYS A 545 18.39 -5.95 25.44
C LYS A 545 19.03 -4.72 26.06
N ASN A 546 20.37 -4.60 26.00
CA ASN A 546 21.12 -3.45 26.53
C ASN A 546 20.80 -3.12 28.01
N ASP A 547 20.61 -4.13 28.86
CA ASP A 547 20.19 -4.00 30.28
C ASP A 547 18.80 -3.38 30.49
N ASP A 548 18.01 -3.23 29.42
CA ASP A 548 16.62 -2.81 29.46
C ASP A 548 15.69 -4.01 29.33
N LEU A 549 14.66 -4.05 30.17
CA LEU A 549 13.56 -4.99 30.05
C LEU A 549 12.35 -4.27 29.45
N THR A 550 12.08 -4.53 28.18
CA THR A 550 10.95 -3.93 27.45
C THR A 550 9.77 -4.91 27.42
N ILE A 551 8.64 -4.51 27.98
CA ILE A 551 7.37 -5.23 27.92
C ILE A 551 6.45 -4.50 26.95
N ARG A 552 5.95 -5.20 25.95
CA ARG A 552 5.00 -4.68 24.96
C ARG A 552 3.72 -5.47 24.98
N ILE A 553 2.59 -4.81 25.18
CA ILE A 553 1.25 -5.40 25.25
C ILE A 553 0.44 -4.83 24.09
N LYS A 554 -0.11 -5.71 23.25
CA LYS A 554 -1.02 -5.36 22.15
C LYS A 554 -2.37 -5.98 22.40
N ASN A 555 -3.44 -5.26 22.11
CA ASN A 555 -4.80 -5.81 22.11
C ASN A 555 -5.64 -5.18 20.99
N ASP A 556 -6.65 -5.92 20.57
CA ASP A 556 -7.59 -5.56 19.51
C ASP A 556 -8.95 -5.09 20.02
N CYS A 557 -9.05 -4.81 21.32
CA CYS A 557 -10.22 -4.21 21.96
C CYS A 557 -10.45 -2.79 21.42
N GLU A 558 -11.71 -2.34 21.46
CA GLU A 558 -12.02 -0.96 21.06
C GLU A 558 -11.18 0.04 21.87
N PRO A 559 -10.78 1.18 21.27
CA PRO A 559 -10.08 2.21 22.02
C PRO A 559 -11.05 2.74 23.07
N LEU A 560 -10.88 2.25 24.30
CA LEU A 560 -11.61 2.72 25.47
C LEU A 560 -11.49 4.24 25.52
N ASP A 561 -12.63 4.91 25.64
CA ASP A 561 -12.71 6.36 25.55
C ASP A 561 -11.75 7.00 26.56
N SER A 562 -11.31 8.23 26.33
CA SER A 562 -10.31 8.90 27.19
C SER A 562 -10.69 8.93 28.69
N MET A 563 -12.00 8.87 28.99
CA MET A 563 -12.58 8.71 30.33
C MET A 563 -12.48 7.28 30.90
N GLU A 564 -12.53 6.24 30.07
CA GLU A 564 -12.34 4.84 30.48
C GLU A 564 -10.87 4.43 30.53
N LYS A 565 -10.01 5.00 29.67
CA LYS A 565 -8.55 4.95 29.84
C LYS A 565 -8.13 5.47 31.22
N LYS A 566 -8.80 6.48 31.77
CA LYS A 566 -8.60 6.91 33.17
C LYS A 566 -9.15 5.95 34.23
N LYS A 567 -10.03 5.01 33.89
CA LYS A 567 -10.48 3.96 34.83
C LYS A 567 -9.59 2.72 34.77
N ILE A 568 -9.11 2.36 33.58
CA ILE A 568 -8.26 1.18 33.34
C ILE A 568 -6.77 1.49 33.56
N PHE A 569 -6.34 2.69 33.16
CA PHE A 569 -4.96 3.21 33.23
C PHE A 569 -4.86 4.55 33.99
N GLY A 570 -5.85 4.88 34.84
CA GLY A 570 -5.88 6.14 35.58
C GLY A 570 -4.64 6.41 36.39
N GLU A 571 -4.17 7.67 36.35
CA GLU A 571 -3.04 8.17 37.13
C GLU A 571 -3.12 7.75 38.61
N GLN A 572 -4.32 7.65 39.20
CA GLN A 572 -4.53 7.21 40.59
C GLN A 572 -4.64 5.69 40.81
N SER A 573 -5.09 4.90 39.82
CA SER A 573 -5.33 3.45 40.00
C SER A 573 -4.15 2.58 39.54
N VAL A 574 -3.31 3.12 38.66
CA VAL A 574 -1.99 2.55 38.40
C VAL A 574 -1.00 2.99 39.49
N GLU A 575 -1.27 4.07 40.24
CA GLU A 575 -0.36 4.63 41.26
C GLU A 575 0.00 3.66 42.39
N ASN A 576 -0.93 2.84 42.89
CA ASN A 576 -0.63 1.92 44.01
C ASN A 576 0.26 0.72 43.62
N GLU A 577 0.18 0.22 42.38
CA GLU A 577 1.14 -0.77 41.85
C GLU A 577 2.38 -0.07 41.25
N LEU A 578 2.25 1.19 40.82
CA LEU A 578 3.34 2.02 40.30
C LEU A 578 4.28 2.57 41.36
N VAL A 579 3.92 2.61 42.65
CA VAL A 579 4.89 3.05 43.68
C VAL A 579 6.15 2.18 43.66
N ILE A 580 6.00 0.87 43.39
CA ILE A 580 7.12 -0.07 43.22
C ILE A 580 7.73 0.04 41.81
N LEU A 581 6.90 0.25 40.77
CA LEU A 581 7.38 0.44 39.39
C LEU A 581 8.20 1.74 39.23
N ARG A 582 7.86 2.86 39.88
CA ARG A 582 8.51 4.18 39.71
C ARG A 582 10.02 4.15 39.96
N LYS A 583 10.52 3.19 40.75
CA LYS A 583 11.95 2.98 41.01
C LYS A 583 12.72 2.41 39.80
N TYR A 584 12.05 1.62 38.96
CA TYR A 584 12.67 0.91 37.83
C TYR A 584 12.14 1.36 36.46
N LEU A 585 10.97 1.99 36.41
CA LEU A 585 10.30 2.42 35.19
C LEU A 585 11.07 3.53 34.48
N LYS A 586 11.60 3.23 33.29
CA LYS A 586 12.25 4.21 32.41
C LYS A 586 11.23 4.96 31.55
N SER A 587 10.24 4.25 30.99
CA SER A 587 9.18 4.87 30.19
C SER A 587 7.94 3.99 30.03
N VAL A 588 6.78 4.64 29.83
CA VAL A 588 5.53 4.01 29.38
C VAL A 588 5.00 4.80 28.20
N GLN A 589 4.70 4.11 27.11
CA GLN A 589 4.08 4.70 25.92
C GLN A 589 2.84 3.88 25.56
N SER A 590 1.71 4.56 25.33
CA SER A 590 0.49 3.92 24.85
C SER A 590 0.00 4.64 23.60
N ASN A 591 -0.08 3.92 22.49
CA ASN A 591 -0.51 4.44 21.20
C ASN A 591 -1.53 3.48 20.58
N ASN A 592 -2.49 4.03 19.83
CA ASN A 592 -3.32 3.21 18.95
C ASN A 592 -2.65 3.14 17.57
N VAL A 593 -2.15 1.96 17.21
CA VAL A 593 -1.44 1.69 15.97
C VAL A 593 -2.28 0.70 15.17
N LEU A 594 -2.83 1.14 14.04
CA LEU A 594 -3.61 0.29 13.12
C LEU A 594 -4.86 -0.34 13.75
N GLY A 595 -5.52 0.37 14.67
CA GLY A 595 -6.68 -0.14 15.39
C GLY A 595 -6.34 -1.15 16.49
N LEU A 596 -5.05 -1.36 16.79
CA LEU A 596 -4.59 -2.05 17.99
C LEU A 596 -4.17 -1.04 19.06
N ASN A 597 -4.52 -1.31 20.30
CA ASN A 597 -3.95 -0.60 21.44
C ASN A 597 -2.59 -1.23 21.75
N VAL A 598 -1.52 -0.46 21.61
CA VAL A 598 -0.14 -0.90 21.89
C VAL A 598 0.37 -0.13 23.08
N MET A 599 0.78 -0.85 24.12
CA MET A 599 1.45 -0.33 25.30
C MET A 599 2.88 -0.86 25.34
N THR A 600 3.86 0.02 25.47
CA THR A 600 5.27 -0.35 25.66
C THR A 600 5.75 0.22 26.99
N ILE A 601 6.35 -0.64 27.80
CA ILE A 601 6.83 -0.37 29.15
C ILE A 601 8.31 -0.75 29.16
N VAL A 602 9.18 0.16 29.58
CA VAL A 602 10.63 -0.11 29.72
C VAL A 602 10.99 -0.01 31.19
N LEU A 603 11.55 -1.10 31.73
CA LEU A 603 11.90 -1.29 33.14
C LEU A 603 13.40 -1.34 33.39
#